data_AF-B0NA43-F1
#
_entry.id   AF-B0NA43-F1
#
_cell.length_a   1.000
_cell.length_b   1.000
_cell.length_c   1.000
_cell.angle_alpha   90.00
_cell.angle_beta   90.00
_cell.angle_gamma   90.00
#
_symmetry.space_group_name_H-M   'P 1'
#
loop_
_entity.id
_entity.type
_entity.pdbx_description
1 polymer ?
#
loop_
_entity_poly.entity_id
_entity_poly.type
_entity_poly.pdbx_seq_one_letter_code
_entity_poly.pdbx_strand_id
1 'polypeptide(L)'
;MIKKVTIDYEKLCEELNRQGKTKQGFSIEIGRGKDYIVSIKHRPEQPENMESLMCTLLGLDAGSLVKKENPVQKGAEAKVLENIHRKLCEIEGAVSGQTEMLEKIFGKSNANTIQIEKVKDMLISASETESDRAEKLLTDMMETGEALAQDIFAKADEMCISRKEIMRAKKKLDVRVSTTGYGHSQKAVWRI
;
A
#
# COMPACT_ATOMS: atom_id res chain seq x y z
N MET A 1 -14.10 -29.16 61.11
CA MET A 1 -13.56 -27.97 60.42
C MET A 1 -14.72 -27.08 60.03
N ILE A 2 -14.66 -25.77 60.30
CA ILE A 2 -15.70 -24.82 59.87
C ILE A 2 -15.50 -24.58 58.37
N LYS A 3 -16.51 -24.89 57.55
CA LYS A 3 -16.47 -24.61 56.12
C LYS A 3 -16.49 -23.10 55.89
N LYS A 4 -15.55 -22.60 55.09
CA LYS A 4 -15.43 -21.20 54.73
C LYS A 4 -15.88 -20.98 53.30
N VAL A 5 -16.43 -19.80 53.03
CA VAL A 5 -16.86 -19.32 51.72
C VAL A 5 -16.31 -17.92 51.49
N THR A 6 -16.09 -17.55 50.22
CA THR A 6 -15.64 -16.21 49.83
C THR A 6 -16.86 -15.37 49.50
N ILE A 7 -17.09 -14.32 50.29
CA ILE A 7 -18.22 -13.40 50.09
C ILE A 7 -17.92 -12.44 48.93
N ASP A 8 -18.89 -12.28 48.04
CA ASP A 8 -18.95 -11.21 47.06
C ASP A 8 -19.34 -9.90 47.77
N TYR A 9 -18.32 -9.12 48.13
CA TYR A 9 -18.50 -7.88 48.88
C TYR A 9 -19.27 -6.81 48.09
N GLU A 10 -19.08 -6.74 46.78
CA GLU A 10 -19.80 -5.80 45.92
C GLU A 10 -21.30 -6.12 45.93
N LYS A 11 -21.65 -7.39 45.65
CA LYS A 11 -23.04 -7.85 45.66
C LYS A 11 -23.72 -7.67 47.02
N LEU A 12 -23.00 -7.95 48.11
CA LEU A 12 -23.50 -7.69 49.46
C LEU A 12 -23.80 -6.19 49.68
N CYS A 13 -22.92 -5.30 49.22
CA CYS A 13 -23.15 -3.86 49.34
C CYS A 13 -24.34 -3.36 48.51
N GLU A 14 -24.50 -3.89 47.30
CA GLU A 14 -25.64 -3.58 46.43
C GLU A 14 -26.96 -3.99 47.08
N GLU A 15 -27.00 -5.20 47.65
CA GLU A 15 -28.19 -5.72 48.31
C GLU A 15 -28.57 -4.91 49.55
N LEU A 16 -27.57 -4.49 50.34
CA LEU A 16 -27.80 -3.60 51.48
C LEU A 16 -28.36 -2.24 51.04
N ASN A 17 -27.79 -1.65 49.99
CA ASN A 17 -28.28 -0.40 49.44
C ASN A 17 -29.71 -0.54 48.90
N ARG A 18 -30.03 -1.65 48.22
CA ARG A 18 -31.36 -1.97 47.69
C ARG A 18 -32.42 -2.02 48.80
N GLN A 19 -32.05 -2.50 49.98
CA GLN A 19 -32.94 -2.59 51.14
C GLN A 19 -32.86 -1.35 52.07
N GLY A 20 -32.09 -0.32 51.70
CA GLY A 20 -31.90 0.88 52.52
C GLY A 20 -31.16 0.62 53.84
N LYS A 21 -30.43 -0.50 53.95
CA LYS A 21 -29.67 -0.88 55.16
C LYS A 21 -28.26 -0.29 55.11
N THR A 22 -27.82 0.29 56.22
CA THR A 22 -26.42 0.73 56.36
C THR A 22 -25.52 -0.45 56.73
N LYS A 23 -24.25 -0.41 56.31
CA LYS A 23 -23.26 -1.47 56.62
C LYS A 23 -23.07 -1.65 58.13
N GLN A 24 -23.09 -0.55 58.88
CA GLN A 24 -22.99 -0.58 60.34
C GLN A 24 -24.26 -1.14 60.98
N GLY A 25 -25.43 -0.69 60.52
CA GLY A 25 -26.72 -1.20 61.00
C GLY A 25 -26.86 -2.70 60.77
N PHE A 26 -26.53 -3.17 59.56
CA PHE A 26 -26.56 -4.59 59.25
C PHE A 26 -25.51 -5.40 60.02
N SER A 27 -24.32 -4.82 60.30
CA SER A 27 -23.32 -5.48 61.15
C SER A 27 -23.85 -5.73 62.57
N ILE A 28 -24.61 -4.78 63.12
CA ILE A 28 -25.24 -4.89 64.43
C ILE A 28 -26.42 -5.89 64.39
N GLU A 29 -27.20 -5.87 63.31
CA GLU A 29 -28.33 -6.78 63.08
C GLU A 29 -27.90 -8.27 63.07
N ILE A 30 -26.72 -8.56 62.52
CA ILE A 30 -26.15 -9.92 62.51
C ILE A 30 -25.39 -10.26 63.82
N GLY A 31 -25.46 -9.40 64.85
CA GLY A 31 -24.83 -9.61 66.15
C GLY A 31 -23.31 -9.44 66.16
N ARG A 32 -22.74 -8.63 65.26
CA ARG A 32 -21.30 -8.37 65.15
C ARG A 32 -20.96 -6.91 65.48
N GLY A 33 -19.66 -6.62 65.57
CA GLY A 33 -19.17 -5.26 65.77
C GLY A 33 -19.53 -4.36 64.58
N LYS A 34 -19.72 -3.05 64.82
CA LYS A 34 -20.16 -2.05 63.84
C LYS A 34 -19.39 -2.04 62.51
N ASP A 35 -18.12 -2.45 62.52
CA ASP A 35 -17.23 -2.41 61.35
C ASP A 35 -17.13 -3.77 60.64
N TYR A 36 -17.91 -4.78 61.05
CA TYR A 36 -17.77 -6.14 60.57
C TYR A 36 -18.02 -6.26 59.06
N ILE A 37 -19.14 -5.72 58.55
CA ILE A 37 -19.43 -5.76 57.11
C ILE A 37 -18.35 -5.02 56.31
N VAL A 38 -17.87 -3.88 56.80
CA VAL A 38 -16.77 -3.14 56.16
C VAL A 38 -15.49 -3.98 56.13
N SER A 39 -15.21 -4.75 57.18
CA SER A 39 -14.03 -5.61 57.25
C SER A 39 -14.05 -6.77 56.25
N ILE A 40 -15.22 -7.20 55.77
CA ILE A 40 -15.36 -8.27 54.75
C ILE A 40 -14.68 -7.86 53.44
N LYS A 41 -14.62 -6.55 53.13
CA LYS A 41 -13.86 -6.06 51.97
C LYS A 41 -12.40 -6.51 51.96
N HIS A 42 -11.78 -6.56 53.13
CA HIS A 42 -10.37 -6.92 53.31
C HIS A 42 -10.19 -8.38 53.77
N ARG A 43 -11.25 -9.01 54.28
CA ARG A 43 -11.28 -10.39 54.77
C ARG A 43 -12.53 -11.10 54.23
N PRO A 44 -12.55 -11.43 52.93
CA PRO A 44 -13.76 -11.94 52.27
C PRO A 44 -14.09 -13.39 52.65
N GLU A 45 -13.12 -14.15 53.18
CA GLU A 45 -13.35 -15.49 53.70
C GLU A 45 -14.15 -15.46 55.00
N GLN A 46 -15.40 -15.92 54.94
CA GLN A 46 -16.27 -16.02 56.10
C GLN A 46 -16.75 -17.46 56.29
N PRO A 47 -17.09 -17.86 57.53
CA PRO A 47 -17.79 -19.11 57.77
C PRO A 47 -19.09 -19.22 56.94
N GLU A 48 -19.39 -20.40 56.40
CA GLU A 48 -20.60 -20.63 55.57
C GLU A 48 -21.90 -20.28 56.32
N ASN A 49 -21.97 -20.57 57.61
CA ASN A 49 -23.12 -20.19 58.45
C ASN A 49 -23.31 -18.68 58.56
N MET A 50 -22.23 -17.89 58.43
CA MET A 50 -22.32 -16.44 58.40
C MET A 50 -22.94 -15.94 57.10
N GLU A 51 -22.56 -16.55 55.97
CA GLU A 51 -23.17 -16.25 54.67
C GLU A 51 -24.66 -16.58 54.70
N SER A 52 -25.03 -17.76 55.21
CA SER A 52 -26.42 -18.17 55.33
C SER A 52 -27.23 -17.22 56.22
N LEU A 53 -26.65 -16.73 57.32
CA LEU A 53 -27.29 -15.72 58.17
C LEU A 53 -27.49 -14.39 57.43
N MET A 54 -26.47 -13.92 56.69
CA MET A 54 -26.58 -12.70 55.88
C MET A 54 -27.65 -12.85 54.81
N CYS A 55 -27.68 -13.97 54.09
CA CYS A 55 -28.70 -14.27 53.09
C CYS A 55 -30.09 -14.30 53.70
N THR A 56 -30.27 -14.97 54.84
CA THR A 56 -31.56 -15.04 55.54
C THR A 56 -32.08 -13.65 55.92
N LEU A 57 -31.24 -12.79 56.48
CA LEU A 57 -31.61 -11.43 56.89
C LEU A 57 -31.82 -10.46 55.72
N LEU A 58 -31.35 -10.82 54.54
CA LEU A 58 -31.57 -10.10 53.29
C LEU A 58 -32.67 -10.74 52.44
N GLY A 59 -33.29 -11.84 52.88
CA GLY A 59 -34.30 -12.55 52.08
C GLY A 59 -33.74 -13.17 50.79
N LEU A 60 -32.46 -13.55 50.79
CA LEU A 60 -31.79 -14.25 49.69
C LEU A 60 -31.66 -15.74 50.00
N ASP A 61 -31.57 -16.57 48.96
CA ASP A 61 -31.21 -17.98 49.11
C ASP A 61 -29.77 -18.15 49.58
N ALA A 62 -29.50 -19.15 50.42
CA ALA A 62 -28.14 -19.47 50.87
C ALA A 62 -27.20 -19.73 49.68
N GLY A 63 -25.98 -19.20 49.74
CA GLY A 63 -25.02 -19.25 48.63
C GLY A 63 -25.15 -18.09 47.63
N SER A 64 -26.16 -17.23 47.78
CA SER A 64 -26.36 -16.09 46.87
C SER A 64 -25.26 -15.03 46.97
N LEU A 65 -24.63 -14.89 48.13
CA LEU A 65 -23.56 -13.93 48.37
C LEU A 65 -22.17 -14.53 48.19
N VAL A 66 -22.07 -15.82 47.83
CA VAL A 66 -20.79 -16.46 47.54
C VAL A 66 -20.31 -16.02 46.16
N LYS A 67 -19.04 -15.57 46.09
CA LYS A 67 -18.39 -15.21 44.84
C LYS A 67 -18.34 -16.45 43.94
N LYS A 68 -19.17 -16.45 42.90
CA LYS A 68 -19.10 -17.47 41.86
C LYS A 68 -17.86 -17.18 41.02
N GLU A 69 -16.87 -18.06 41.07
CA GLU A 69 -15.85 -18.08 40.03
C GLU A 69 -16.59 -18.39 38.73
N ASN A 70 -16.84 -17.35 37.91
CA ASN A 70 -17.29 -17.57 36.55
C ASN A 70 -16.23 -18.46 35.91
N PRO A 71 -16.56 -19.68 35.46
CA PRO A 71 -15.60 -20.45 34.70
C PRO A 71 -15.30 -19.61 33.46
N VAL A 72 -14.08 -19.07 33.38
CA VAL A 72 -13.53 -18.57 32.12
C VAL A 72 -13.80 -19.70 31.13
N GLN A 73 -14.61 -19.45 30.12
CA GLN A 73 -14.94 -20.44 29.08
C GLN A 73 -13.64 -20.78 28.33
N LYS A 74 -12.85 -21.71 28.88
CA LYS A 74 -11.67 -22.28 28.24
C LYS A 74 -12.12 -22.86 26.89
N GLY A 75 -11.72 -22.20 25.80
CA GLY A 75 -11.99 -22.65 24.43
C GLY A 75 -12.58 -21.60 23.48
N ALA A 76 -13.20 -20.53 23.99
CA ALA A 76 -13.70 -19.45 23.12
C ALA A 76 -12.55 -18.66 22.49
N GLU A 77 -11.51 -18.35 23.27
CA GLU A 77 -10.30 -17.64 22.83
C GLU A 77 -9.51 -18.45 21.80
N ALA A 78 -9.42 -19.77 21.98
CA ALA A 78 -8.75 -20.67 21.03
C ALA A 78 -9.44 -20.68 19.66
N LYS A 79 -10.78 -20.71 19.62
CA LYS A 79 -11.55 -20.62 18.37
C LYS A 79 -11.40 -19.25 17.68
N VAL A 80 -11.32 -18.17 18.46
CA VAL A 80 -11.06 -16.83 17.92
C VAL A 80 -9.67 -16.79 17.29
N LEU A 81 -8.66 -17.33 17.96
CA LEU A 81 -7.30 -17.37 17.47
C LEU A 81 -7.17 -18.22 16.19
N GLU A 82 -7.82 -19.38 16.14
CA GLU A 82 -7.86 -20.23 14.96
C GLU A 82 -8.52 -19.53 13.76
N ASN A 83 -9.63 -18.81 14.00
CA ASN A 83 -10.29 -18.02 12.97
C ASN A 83 -9.41 -16.86 12.45
N ILE A 84 -8.67 -16.19 13.34
CA ILE A 84 -7.72 -15.13 12.96
C ILE A 84 -6.60 -15.71 12.11
N HIS A 85 -6.01 -16.84 12.54
CA HIS A 85 -4.94 -17.50 11.82
C HIS A 85 -5.38 -17.91 10.41
N ARG A 86 -6.56 -18.53 10.27
CA ARG A 86 -7.12 -18.90 8.96
C ARG A 86 -7.26 -17.68 8.04
N LYS A 87 -7.81 -16.58 8.55
CA LYS A 87 -7.95 -15.34 7.77
C LYS A 87 -6.61 -14.75 7.36
N LEU A 88 -5.59 -14.84 8.22
CA LEU A 88 -4.24 -14.39 7.88
C LEU A 88 -3.66 -15.21 6.72
N CYS A 89 -3.82 -16.54 6.73
CA CYS A 89 -3.38 -17.39 5.62
C CYS A 89 -4.15 -17.12 4.32
N GLU A 90 -5.46 -16.83 4.39
CA GLU A 90 -6.26 -16.42 3.24
C GLU A 90 -5.75 -15.10 2.64
N ILE A 91 -5.43 -14.12 3.50
CA ILE A 91 -4.87 -12.82 3.09
C ILE A 91 -3.47 -13.02 2.48
N GLU A 92 -2.61 -13.81 3.10
CA GLU A 92 -1.28 -14.13 2.58
C GLU A 92 -1.37 -14.73 1.17
N GLY A 93 -2.28 -15.70 0.96
CA GLY A 93 -2.53 -16.27 -0.36
C GLY A 93 -3.01 -15.23 -1.37
N ALA A 94 -3.92 -14.34 -0.98
CA ALA A 94 -4.41 -13.27 -1.86
C ALA A 94 -3.30 -12.27 -2.24
N VAL A 95 -2.43 -11.90 -1.29
CA VAL A 95 -1.29 -11.00 -1.51
C VAL A 95 -0.26 -11.64 -2.44
N SER A 96 0.04 -12.93 -2.27
CA SER A 96 0.90 -13.69 -3.18
C SER A 96 0.32 -13.69 -4.60
N GLY A 97 -0.98 -13.98 -4.75
CA GLY A 97 -1.64 -13.95 -6.06
C GLY A 97 -1.66 -12.57 -6.72
N GLN A 98 -1.81 -11.49 -5.93
CA GLN A 98 -1.70 -10.12 -6.43
C GLN A 98 -0.29 -9.80 -6.92
N THR A 99 0.75 -10.30 -6.24
CA THR A 99 2.15 -10.10 -6.62
C THR A 99 2.44 -10.69 -8.00
N GLU A 100 2.01 -11.93 -8.25
CA GLU A 100 2.13 -12.57 -9.58
C GLU A 100 1.38 -11.81 -10.68
N MET A 101 0.19 -11.27 -10.37
CA MET A 101 -0.58 -10.48 -11.33
C MET A 101 0.13 -9.16 -11.67
N LEU A 102 0.72 -8.50 -10.67
CA LEU A 102 1.49 -7.28 -10.86
C LEU A 102 2.71 -7.54 -11.75
N GLU A 103 3.46 -8.61 -11.54
CA GLU A 103 4.60 -8.97 -12.40
C GLU A 103 4.18 -9.14 -13.87
N LYS A 104 3.04 -9.79 -14.12
CA LYS A 104 2.48 -9.93 -15.48
C LYS A 104 2.09 -8.59 -16.09
N ILE A 105 1.50 -7.69 -15.30
CA ILE A 105 1.14 -6.33 -15.75
C ILE A 105 2.40 -5.54 -16.09
N PHE A 106 3.43 -5.58 -15.23
CA PHE A 106 4.70 -4.91 -15.49
C PHE A 106 5.38 -5.44 -16.76
N GLY A 107 5.39 -6.77 -16.96
CA GLY A 107 5.93 -7.37 -18.18
C GLY A 107 5.23 -6.86 -19.45
N LYS A 108 3.89 -6.82 -19.44
CA LYS A 108 3.10 -6.26 -20.56
C LYS A 108 3.35 -4.77 -20.75
N SER A 109 3.41 -4.00 -19.67
CA SER A 109 3.68 -2.56 -19.74
C SER A 109 5.04 -2.29 -20.38
N ASN A 110 6.07 -3.04 -19.99
CA ASN A 110 7.41 -2.90 -20.57
C ASN A 110 7.43 -3.26 -22.06
N ALA A 111 6.75 -4.34 -22.45
CA ALA A 111 6.62 -4.71 -23.86
C ALA A 111 5.90 -3.62 -24.67
N ASN A 112 4.85 -3.02 -24.11
CA ASN A 112 4.14 -1.91 -24.74
C ASN A 112 5.04 -0.66 -24.88
N THR A 113 5.86 -0.33 -23.88
CA THR A 113 6.84 0.76 -23.98
C THR A 113 7.77 0.57 -25.18
N ILE A 114 8.33 -0.63 -25.36
CA ILE A 114 9.20 -0.95 -26.50
C ILE A 114 8.44 -0.83 -27.83
N GLN A 115 7.19 -1.28 -27.88
CA GLN A 115 6.38 -1.17 -29.09
C GLN A 115 6.07 0.29 -29.44
N ILE A 116 5.78 1.12 -28.45
CA ILE A 116 5.49 2.55 -28.66
C ILE A 116 6.71 3.28 -29.21
N GLU A 117 7.93 3.02 -28.70
CA GLU A 117 9.14 3.63 -29.27
C GLU A 117 9.36 3.20 -30.73
N LYS A 118 9.11 1.93 -31.07
CA LYS A 118 9.17 1.48 -32.47
C LYS A 118 8.15 2.18 -33.36
N VAL A 119 6.92 2.38 -32.87
CA VAL A 119 5.87 3.10 -33.61
C VAL A 119 6.27 4.56 -33.81
N LYS A 120 6.88 5.19 -32.81
CA LYS A 120 7.40 6.55 -32.91
C LYS A 120 8.52 6.66 -33.96
N ASP A 121 9.47 5.73 -33.99
CA ASP A 121 10.52 5.70 -35.02
C ASP A 121 9.94 5.52 -36.43
N MET A 122 8.97 4.60 -36.58
CA MET A 122 8.24 4.40 -37.83
C MET A 122 7.45 5.66 -38.24
N LEU A 123 6.85 6.38 -37.29
CA LEU A 123 6.13 7.62 -37.57
C LEU A 123 7.09 8.73 -38.02
N ILE A 124 8.24 8.89 -37.37
CA ILE A 124 9.26 9.88 -37.75
C ILE A 124 9.69 9.62 -39.20
N SER A 125 10.08 8.39 -39.51
CA SER A 125 10.49 8.01 -40.88
C SER A 125 9.37 8.15 -41.91
N ALA A 126 8.12 7.86 -41.56
CA ALA A 126 6.97 8.09 -42.44
C ALA A 126 6.63 9.58 -42.62
N SER A 127 6.98 10.42 -41.63
CA SER A 127 6.74 11.86 -41.65
C SER A 127 7.85 12.67 -42.33
N GLU A 128 9.04 12.07 -42.54
CA GLU A 128 10.14 12.72 -43.26
C GLU A 128 9.69 13.06 -44.69
N THR A 129 9.51 14.35 -44.95
CA THR A 129 9.20 14.84 -46.28
C THR A 129 10.45 14.77 -47.17
N GLU A 130 10.27 14.83 -48.49
CA GLU A 130 11.40 14.91 -49.42
C GLU A 130 12.30 16.12 -49.13
N SER A 131 11.73 17.21 -48.60
CA SER A 131 12.47 18.39 -48.14
C SER A 131 13.33 18.09 -46.92
N ASP A 132 12.80 17.37 -45.92
CA ASP A 132 13.55 17.01 -44.71
C ASP A 132 14.72 16.07 -45.05
N ARG A 133 14.49 15.11 -45.97
CA ARG A 133 15.55 14.23 -46.47
C ARG A 133 16.63 14.99 -47.25
N ALA A 134 16.26 16.02 -48.01
CA ALA A 134 17.21 16.86 -48.75
C ALA A 134 18.09 17.69 -47.80
N GLU A 135 17.52 18.23 -46.73
CA GLU A 135 18.27 18.95 -45.68
C GLU A 135 19.23 18.03 -44.94
N LYS A 136 18.74 16.86 -44.50
CA LYS A 136 19.55 15.84 -43.81
C LYS A 136 20.70 15.35 -44.67
N LEU A 137 20.46 15.03 -45.95
CA LEU A 137 21.51 14.63 -46.88
C LEU A 137 22.61 15.70 -47.00
N LEU A 138 22.24 16.97 -47.10
CA LEU A 138 23.23 18.05 -47.18
C LEU A 138 24.01 18.20 -45.88
N THR A 139 23.36 18.12 -44.73
CA THR A 139 24.03 18.15 -43.42
C THR A 139 25.01 16.99 -43.26
N ASP A 140 24.59 15.76 -43.60
CA ASP A 140 25.43 14.55 -43.49
C ASP A 140 26.62 14.60 -44.45
N MET A 141 26.40 14.98 -45.72
CA MET A 141 27.47 15.07 -46.72
C MET A 141 28.50 16.16 -46.41
N MET A 142 28.10 17.20 -45.67
CA MET A 142 28.94 18.34 -45.30
C MET A 142 29.35 18.34 -43.82
N GLU A 143 29.31 17.19 -43.13
CA GLU A 143 29.79 17.06 -41.75
C GLU A 143 31.27 17.50 -41.61
N THR A 144 32.08 17.28 -42.65
CA THR A 144 33.48 17.70 -42.74
C THR A 144 33.68 19.14 -43.20
N GLY A 145 32.59 19.90 -43.42
CA GLY A 145 32.59 21.30 -43.82
C GLY A 145 32.58 21.57 -45.33
N GLU A 146 32.90 20.58 -46.17
CA GLU A 146 32.79 20.70 -47.63
C GLU A 146 32.44 19.39 -48.33
N ALA A 147 31.73 19.50 -49.46
CA ALA A 147 31.40 18.36 -50.31
C ALA A 147 31.37 18.74 -51.79
N LEU A 148 31.70 17.80 -52.68
CA LEU A 148 31.59 18.02 -54.12
C LEU A 148 30.12 17.99 -54.55
N ALA A 149 29.71 18.95 -55.37
CA ALA A 149 28.35 19.05 -55.88
C ALA A 149 27.93 17.77 -56.64
N GLN A 150 28.86 17.16 -57.37
CA GLN A 150 28.63 15.93 -58.11
C GLN A 150 28.28 14.76 -57.18
N ASP A 151 28.98 14.64 -56.05
CA ASP A 151 28.75 13.55 -55.09
C ASP A 151 27.43 13.76 -54.35
N ILE A 152 27.09 15.01 -54.02
CA ILE A 152 25.78 15.38 -53.45
C ILE A 152 24.65 14.98 -54.41
N PHE A 153 24.76 15.32 -55.70
CA PHE A 153 23.72 14.98 -56.67
C PHE A 153 23.65 13.48 -56.97
N ALA A 154 24.78 12.78 -57.04
CA ALA A 154 24.79 11.32 -57.19
C ALA A 154 24.07 10.64 -56.01
N LYS A 155 24.35 11.10 -54.77
CA LYS A 155 23.69 10.58 -53.58
C LYS A 155 22.21 10.95 -53.51
N ALA A 156 21.84 12.16 -53.94
CA ALA A 156 20.45 12.58 -54.05
C ALA A 156 19.66 11.73 -55.06
N ASP A 157 20.26 11.42 -56.22
CA ASP A 157 19.66 10.57 -57.25
C ASP A 157 19.49 9.12 -56.73
N GLU A 158 20.47 8.57 -55.99
CA GLU A 158 20.34 7.27 -55.29
C GLU A 158 19.20 7.26 -54.27
N MET A 159 18.99 8.37 -53.54
CA MET A 159 17.94 8.51 -52.52
C MET A 159 16.60 8.98 -53.10
N CYS A 160 16.48 9.10 -54.43
CA CYS A 160 15.29 9.61 -55.13
C CYS A 160 14.83 10.99 -54.62
N ILE A 161 15.77 11.88 -54.32
CA ILE A 161 15.50 13.26 -53.91
C ILE A 161 15.63 14.17 -55.13
N SER A 162 14.60 14.94 -55.43
CA SER A 162 14.63 15.85 -56.56
C SER A 162 15.67 16.96 -56.37
N ARG A 163 16.33 17.33 -57.47
CA ARG A 163 17.29 18.44 -57.49
C ARG A 163 16.69 19.75 -56.99
N LYS A 164 15.37 19.93 -57.14
CA LYS A 164 14.62 21.07 -56.64
C LYS A 164 14.68 21.16 -55.11
N GLU A 165 14.45 20.05 -54.41
CA GLU A 165 14.55 20.02 -52.94
C GLU A 165 16.00 20.19 -52.47
N ILE A 166 16.98 19.61 -53.16
CA ILE A 166 18.41 19.87 -52.86
C ILE A 166 18.75 21.36 -52.97
N MET A 167 18.26 22.04 -54.01
CA MET A 167 18.52 23.47 -54.18
C MET A 167 17.76 24.34 -53.16
N ARG A 168 16.58 23.92 -52.71
CA ARG A 168 15.86 24.57 -51.60
C ARG A 168 16.61 24.40 -50.27
N ALA A 169 17.04 23.18 -49.96
CA ALA A 169 17.83 22.87 -48.78
C ALA A 169 19.17 23.64 -48.77
N LYS A 170 19.86 23.68 -49.92
CA LYS A 170 21.08 24.49 -50.12
C LYS A 170 20.86 25.96 -49.76
N LYS A 171 19.73 26.54 -50.19
CA LYS A 171 19.38 27.93 -49.88
C LYS A 171 19.04 28.11 -48.39
N LYS A 172 18.34 27.15 -47.79
CA LYS A 172 17.93 27.20 -46.39
C LYS A 172 19.13 27.07 -45.43
N LEU A 173 20.10 26.24 -45.77
CA LEU A 173 21.32 26.00 -45.01
C LEU A 173 22.47 26.98 -45.34
N ASP A 174 22.20 28.02 -46.15
CA ASP A 174 23.17 29.04 -46.59
C ASP A 174 24.48 28.48 -47.17
N VAL A 175 24.36 27.40 -47.95
CA VAL A 175 25.51 26.69 -48.50
C VAL A 175 26.15 27.51 -49.63
N ARG A 176 27.41 27.88 -49.42
CA ARG A 176 28.25 28.61 -50.37
C ARG A 176 28.84 27.66 -51.41
N VAL A 177 29.03 28.17 -52.62
CA VAL A 177 29.62 27.41 -53.74
C VAL A 177 30.95 28.04 -54.10
N SER A 178 31.97 27.19 -54.17
CA SER A 178 33.29 27.51 -54.69
C SER A 178 33.63 26.56 -55.83
N THR A 179 34.61 26.93 -56.65
CA THR A 179 35.13 26.06 -57.71
C THR A 179 36.55 25.66 -57.37
N THR A 180 36.87 24.38 -57.49
CA THR A 180 38.23 23.85 -57.36
C THR A 180 38.72 23.31 -58.71
N GLY A 181 40.01 23.47 -59.00
CA GLY A 181 40.65 23.03 -60.25
C GLY A 181 40.82 24.13 -61.32
N TYR A 182 41.41 23.76 -62.45
CA TYR A 182 41.75 24.66 -63.57
C TYR A 182 41.18 24.15 -64.90
N GLY A 183 40.69 25.06 -65.75
CA GLY A 183 40.22 24.76 -67.10
C GLY A 183 39.03 23.79 -67.13
N HIS A 184 39.05 22.82 -68.05
CA HIS A 184 37.98 21.83 -68.21
C HIS A 184 37.78 20.88 -67.01
N SER A 185 38.70 20.87 -66.04
CA SER A 185 38.63 20.02 -64.84
C SER A 185 38.05 20.74 -63.61
N GLN A 186 37.39 21.88 -63.79
CA GLN A 186 36.74 22.61 -62.69
C GLN A 186 35.60 21.80 -62.08
N LYS A 187 35.61 21.67 -60.75
CA LYS A 187 34.55 21.03 -59.96
C LYS A 187 33.92 22.03 -59.01
N ALA A 188 32.59 21.97 -58.87
CA ALA A 188 31.87 22.74 -57.87
C ALA A 188 31.97 22.06 -56.50
N VAL A 189 32.42 22.83 -55.50
CA VAL A 189 32.53 22.44 -54.09
C VAL A 189 31.55 23.28 -53.29
N TRP A 190 30.71 22.63 -52.50
CA TRP A 190 29.72 23.23 -51.63
C TRP A 190 30.27 23.26 -50.20
N ARG A 191 30.06 24.37 -49.49
CA ARG A 191 30.63 24.64 -48.15
C ARG A 191 29.60 25.36 -47.28
N ILE A 192 29.61 25.06 -45.98
CA ILE A 192 28.83 25.77 -44.96
C ILE A 192 29.78 26.72 -44.22
#